data_AF-A0A8R7PIW6-F1
#
_entry.id   AF-A0A8R7PIW6-F1
#
_cell.length_a   1.000
_cell.length_b   1.000
_cell.length_c   1.000
_cell.angle_alpha   90.00
_cell.angle_beta   90.00
_cell.angle_gamma   90.00
#
_symmetry.space_group_name_H-M   'P 1'
#
loop_
_entity.id
_entity.type
_entity.pdbx_description
1 polymer ?
#
loop_
_entity_poly.entity_id
_entity_poly.type
_entity_poly.pdbx_seq_one_letter_code
_entity_poly.pdbx_strand_id
1 'polypeptide(L)'
;MELLDRDEFPTDFLVKMRYFSFFDEGGVLDWFFDPDLCKLAGLDDYQRLVPRRHDAYEYAGWVVYRSYLHSYEMQYEYIKYFETLLRELKWLKDCLPSKFSSLTVSKIRTRGIYQATKIATRFSKITTHLARIGFRDCFNYMSIEATWCNGSDGVYFEIWKRVTQQKKSFRDALKEVCKLNKCSSLQDNMKYAIENDCSVMETAFLRCTVGAGVTKEVSEDKAQELIAEAVKKLRIKPKFYDGYIRKK
;
A
#
# COMPACT_ATOMS: atom_id res chain seq x y z
N MET A 1 9.04 10.67 -42.05
CA MET A 1 9.74 9.68 -41.22
C MET A 1 9.07 8.36 -41.53
N GLU A 2 9.62 7.64 -42.51
CA GLU A 2 9.10 6.34 -42.93
C GLU A 2 9.40 5.33 -41.83
N LEU A 3 8.35 4.63 -41.37
CA LEU A 3 8.51 3.51 -40.45
C LEU A 3 9.02 2.33 -41.28
N LEU A 4 10.32 2.04 -41.16
CA LEU A 4 10.98 0.94 -41.84
C LEU A 4 10.50 -0.41 -41.28
N ASP A 5 10.40 -1.40 -42.18
CA ASP A 5 9.88 -2.74 -41.92
C ASP A 5 10.77 -3.55 -40.97
N ARG A 6 10.17 -4.54 -40.29
CA ARG A 6 10.74 -5.35 -39.18
C ARG A 6 12.06 -6.09 -39.46
N ASP A 7 12.54 -6.12 -40.70
CA ASP A 7 13.65 -6.97 -41.12
C ASP A 7 15.04 -6.30 -41.11
N GLU A 8 15.15 -5.04 -40.65
CA GLU A 8 16.35 -4.22 -40.89
C GLU A 8 17.44 -4.19 -39.80
N PHE A 9 17.35 -4.97 -38.72
CA PHE A 9 18.45 -5.04 -37.75
C PHE A 9 18.76 -6.48 -37.33
N PRO A 10 19.86 -7.07 -37.82
CA PRO A 10 20.37 -8.35 -37.32
C PRO A 10 20.59 -8.25 -35.80
N THR A 11 20.13 -9.25 -35.05
CA THR A 11 20.27 -9.30 -33.58
C THR A 11 21.71 -9.04 -33.13
N ASP A 12 22.69 -9.55 -33.87
CA ASP A 12 24.12 -9.37 -33.60
C ASP A 12 24.57 -7.90 -33.69
N PHE A 13 23.97 -7.12 -34.58
CA PHE A 13 24.23 -5.68 -34.69
C PHE A 13 23.70 -4.93 -33.47
N LEU A 14 22.48 -5.24 -33.04
CA LEU A 14 21.87 -4.63 -31.84
C LEU A 14 22.66 -4.96 -30.57
N VAL A 15 23.15 -6.19 -30.45
CA VAL A 15 24.03 -6.62 -29.34
C VAL A 15 25.36 -5.88 -29.38
N LYS A 16 26.02 -5.81 -30.54
CA LYS A 16 27.32 -5.12 -30.70
C LYS A 16 27.22 -3.62 -30.41
N MET A 17 26.15 -2.98 -30.86
CA MET A 17 25.89 -1.55 -30.59
C MET A 17 25.42 -1.30 -29.17
N ARG A 18 25.26 -2.34 -28.35
CA ARG A 18 24.63 -2.29 -27.04
C ARG A 18 23.33 -1.49 -27.09
N TYR A 19 22.55 -1.62 -28.15
CA TYR A 19 21.38 -0.79 -28.38
C TYR A 19 20.40 -0.84 -27.20
N PHE A 20 20.29 -2.03 -26.59
CA PHE A 20 19.45 -2.24 -25.42
C PHE A 20 20.06 -1.78 -24.09
N SER A 21 21.38 -1.55 -24.04
CA SER A 21 22.04 -1.06 -22.81
C SER A 21 21.53 0.30 -22.37
N PHE A 22 21.03 1.14 -23.30
CA PHE A 22 20.39 2.40 -22.93
C PHE A 22 19.13 2.18 -22.09
N PHE A 23 18.33 1.15 -22.38
CA PHE A 23 17.15 0.82 -21.59
C PHE A 23 17.52 0.26 -20.21
N ASP A 24 18.64 -0.49 -20.14
CA ASP A 24 19.16 -1.06 -18.89
C ASP A 24 19.96 -0.06 -18.03
N GLU A 25 20.69 0.88 -18.61
CA GLU A 25 21.53 1.84 -17.90
C GLU A 25 20.80 3.17 -17.64
N GLY A 26 19.93 3.59 -18.57
CA GLY A 26 19.17 4.83 -18.46
C GLY A 26 17.95 4.75 -17.53
N GLY A 27 17.62 3.57 -17.00
CA GLY A 27 16.45 3.38 -16.13
C GLY A 27 15.12 3.67 -16.82
N VAL A 28 15.10 3.62 -18.15
CA VAL A 28 13.91 3.91 -18.97
C VAL A 28 12.82 2.85 -18.75
N LEU A 29 13.24 1.60 -18.47
CA LEU A 29 12.34 0.52 -18.12
C LEU A 29 12.31 0.31 -16.60
N ASP A 30 11.11 0.18 -16.05
CA ASP A 30 10.85 -0.07 -14.63
C ASP A 30 11.17 -1.51 -14.19
N TRP A 31 11.86 -2.28 -15.05
CA TRP A 31 12.23 -3.68 -14.86
C TRP A 31 13.59 -3.96 -15.48
N PHE A 32 14.20 -5.08 -15.09
CA PHE A 32 15.45 -5.56 -15.65
C PHE A 32 15.55 -7.08 -15.50
N PHE A 33 16.39 -7.71 -16.31
CA PHE A 33 16.77 -9.11 -16.14
C PHE A 33 17.79 -9.23 -15.02
N ASP A 34 17.43 -9.93 -13.95
CA ASP A 34 18.31 -10.08 -12.80
C ASP A 34 19.50 -10.99 -13.16
N PRO A 35 20.76 -10.49 -13.06
CA PRO A 35 21.93 -11.26 -13.51
C PRO A 35 22.11 -12.59 -12.79
N ASP A 36 21.65 -12.72 -11.54
CA ASP A 36 21.74 -13.97 -10.80
C ASP A 36 20.64 -14.95 -11.22
N LEU A 37 19.42 -14.45 -11.48
CA LEU A 37 18.33 -15.27 -12.00
C LEU A 37 18.60 -15.74 -13.44
N CYS A 38 19.30 -14.95 -14.26
CA CYS A 38 19.71 -15.35 -15.61
C CYS A 38 20.68 -16.55 -15.62
N LYS A 39 21.40 -16.79 -14.52
CA LYS A 39 22.27 -17.97 -14.39
C LYS A 39 21.47 -19.25 -14.11
N LEU A 40 20.20 -19.14 -13.77
CA LEU A 40 19.33 -20.27 -13.45
C LEU A 40 18.63 -20.77 -14.73
N ALA A 41 19.10 -21.92 -15.23
CA ALA A 41 18.57 -22.53 -16.45
C ALA A 41 17.08 -22.93 -16.34
N GLY A 42 16.59 -23.21 -15.13
CA GLY A 42 15.21 -23.64 -14.88
C GLY A 42 14.18 -22.51 -14.82
N LEU A 43 14.58 -21.25 -15.00
CA LEU A 43 13.68 -20.10 -15.00
C LEU A 43 13.36 -19.65 -16.42
N ASP A 44 12.11 -19.26 -16.67
CA ASP A 44 11.73 -18.54 -17.88
C ASP A 44 12.08 -17.05 -17.80
N ASP A 45 11.96 -16.35 -18.93
CA ASP A 45 12.31 -14.93 -19.02
C ASP A 45 11.40 -14.06 -18.15
N TYR A 46 10.13 -14.44 -17.96
CA TYR A 46 9.26 -13.73 -17.03
C TYR A 46 9.81 -13.87 -15.61
N GLN A 47 10.16 -15.06 -15.14
CA GLN A 47 10.69 -15.29 -13.79
C GLN A 47 12.02 -14.57 -13.55
N ARG A 48 12.84 -14.39 -14.60
CA ARG A 48 14.11 -13.63 -14.55
C ARG A 48 13.90 -12.12 -14.53
N LEU A 49 12.75 -11.64 -15.00
CA LEU A 49 12.41 -10.22 -15.02
C LEU A 49 11.98 -9.73 -13.62
N VAL A 50 12.61 -8.66 -13.17
CA VAL A 50 12.46 -8.12 -11.81
C VAL A 50 12.21 -6.60 -11.88
N PRO A 51 11.23 -6.04 -11.13
CA PRO A 51 11.03 -4.59 -11.10
C PRO A 51 12.26 -3.84 -10.56
N ARG A 52 12.60 -2.70 -11.16
CA ARG A 52 13.59 -1.78 -10.59
C ARG A 52 13.08 -1.19 -9.29
N ARG A 53 13.98 -1.11 -8.33
CA ARG A 53 13.74 -0.46 -7.04
C ARG A 53 14.25 0.98 -7.12
N HIS A 54 13.34 1.93 -7.28
CA HIS A 54 13.69 3.36 -7.32
C HIS A 54 13.83 3.96 -5.93
N ASP A 55 13.14 3.40 -4.94
CA ASP A 55 13.30 3.79 -3.54
C ASP A 55 13.27 2.57 -2.59
N ALA A 56 13.71 2.77 -1.35
CA ALA A 56 13.68 1.71 -0.36
C ALA A 56 12.29 1.45 0.24
N TYR A 57 11.30 2.31 -0.03
CA TYR A 57 10.08 2.44 0.78
C TYR A 57 8.76 2.29 0.00
N GLU A 58 8.79 2.24 -1.32
CA GLU A 58 7.62 2.17 -2.22
C GLU A 58 6.91 0.83 -2.09
N TYR A 59 7.68 -0.24 -1.91
CA TYR A 59 7.16 -1.59 -1.79
C TYR A 59 7.70 -2.33 -0.57
N ALA A 60 6.81 -3.05 0.13
CA ALA A 60 7.17 -3.87 1.29
C ALA A 60 7.56 -5.29 0.86
N GLY A 61 8.49 -5.93 1.58
CA GLY A 61 8.77 -7.37 1.39
C GLY A 61 9.51 -7.73 0.09
N TRP A 62 10.43 -6.87 -0.38
CA TRP A 62 11.20 -7.08 -1.61
C TRP A 62 11.86 -8.46 -1.72
N VAL A 63 12.60 -8.85 -0.67
CA VAL A 63 13.31 -10.13 -0.60
C VAL A 63 12.34 -11.30 -0.78
N VAL A 64 11.15 -11.15 -0.18
CA VAL A 64 10.10 -12.17 -0.21
C VAL A 64 9.50 -12.29 -1.61
N TYR A 65 9.16 -11.16 -2.26
CA TYR A 65 8.72 -11.13 -3.66
C TYR A 65 9.71 -11.83 -4.60
N ARG A 66 11.01 -11.47 -4.53
CA ARG A 66 12.05 -12.00 -5.42
C ARG A 66 12.26 -13.52 -5.23
N SER A 67 12.03 -14.04 -4.03
CA SER A 67 12.21 -15.47 -3.74
C SER A 67 11.14 -16.39 -4.33
N TYR A 68 9.98 -15.87 -4.71
CA TYR A 68 8.84 -16.71 -5.08
C TYR A 68 8.89 -17.27 -6.50
N LEU A 69 9.53 -16.56 -7.43
CA LEU A 69 9.74 -17.00 -8.81
C LEU A 69 8.46 -17.56 -9.47
N HIS A 70 7.30 -16.99 -9.17
CA HIS A 70 6.02 -17.45 -9.71
C HIS A 70 5.88 -17.10 -11.18
N SER A 71 5.25 -18.00 -11.96
CA SER A 71 4.98 -17.78 -13.39
C SER A 71 4.01 -16.62 -13.63
N TYR A 72 3.94 -16.16 -14.88
CA TYR A 72 3.00 -15.14 -15.30
C TYR A 72 1.55 -15.51 -14.98
N GLU A 73 1.14 -16.75 -15.26
CA GLU A 73 -0.23 -17.21 -15.06
C GLU A 73 -0.61 -17.20 -13.58
N MET A 74 0.32 -17.61 -12.70
CA MET A 74 0.13 -17.56 -11.25
C MET A 74 -0.02 -16.13 -10.75
N GLN A 75 0.84 -15.22 -11.22
CA GLN A 75 0.79 -13.81 -10.81
C GLN A 75 -0.46 -13.10 -11.34
N TYR A 76 -0.85 -13.37 -12.58
CA TYR A 76 -2.05 -12.83 -13.21
C TYR A 76 -3.32 -13.30 -12.48
N GLU A 77 -3.42 -14.59 -12.14
CA GLU A 77 -4.57 -15.10 -11.38
C GLU A 77 -4.53 -14.59 -9.92
N TYR A 78 -3.34 -14.40 -9.34
CA TYR A 78 -3.18 -13.84 -7.99
C TYR A 78 -3.80 -12.44 -7.88
N ILE A 79 -3.65 -11.59 -8.89
CA ILE A 79 -4.27 -10.26 -8.90
C ILE A 79 -5.80 -10.37 -8.76
N LYS A 80 -6.43 -11.26 -9.54
CA LYS A 80 -7.88 -11.49 -9.48
C LYS A 80 -8.32 -12.07 -8.13
N TYR A 81 -7.52 -12.99 -7.59
CA TYR A 81 -7.72 -13.54 -6.24
C TYR A 81 -7.64 -12.44 -5.18
N PHE A 82 -6.61 -11.60 -5.22
CA PHE A 82 -6.38 -10.55 -4.23
C PHE A 82 -7.46 -9.47 -4.26
N GLU A 83 -7.91 -9.06 -5.45
CA GLU A 83 -9.06 -8.14 -5.60
C GLU A 83 -10.35 -8.73 -5.03
N THR A 84 -10.59 -10.02 -5.27
CA THR A 84 -11.72 -10.76 -4.68
C THR A 84 -11.62 -10.81 -3.16
N LEU A 85 -10.41 -11.05 -2.66
CA LEU A 85 -10.11 -11.09 -1.23
C LEU A 85 -10.40 -9.74 -0.56
N LEU A 86 -9.92 -8.63 -1.12
CA LEU A 86 -10.19 -7.28 -0.61
C LEU A 86 -11.68 -6.96 -0.55
N ARG A 87 -12.45 -7.40 -1.56
CA ARG A 87 -13.90 -7.20 -1.61
C ARG A 87 -14.64 -8.03 -0.57
N GLU A 88 -14.34 -9.33 -0.46
CA GLU A 88 -15.05 -10.25 0.43
C GLU A 88 -14.64 -10.13 1.90
N LEU A 89 -13.40 -9.71 2.17
CA LEU A 89 -12.87 -9.52 3.53
C LEU A 89 -12.92 -8.05 3.97
N LYS A 90 -13.73 -7.19 3.32
CA LYS A 90 -13.90 -5.78 3.73
C LYS A 90 -14.30 -5.65 5.20
N TRP A 91 -15.02 -6.64 5.75
CA TRP A 91 -15.49 -6.69 7.14
C TRP A 91 -14.34 -6.63 8.16
N LEU A 92 -13.11 -7.01 7.75
CA LEU A 92 -11.95 -6.94 8.63
C LEU A 92 -11.75 -5.53 9.17
N LYS A 93 -11.95 -4.49 8.35
CA LYS A 93 -11.74 -3.10 8.78
C LYS A 93 -12.67 -2.70 9.93
N ASP A 94 -13.89 -3.22 9.94
CA ASP A 94 -14.90 -2.93 10.95
C ASP A 94 -14.59 -3.69 12.26
N CYS A 95 -13.82 -4.77 12.17
CA CYS A 95 -13.39 -5.61 13.28
C CYS A 95 -11.94 -5.34 13.74
N LEU A 96 -11.26 -4.30 13.25
CA LEU A 96 -9.86 -4.01 13.58
C LEU A 96 -9.55 -2.74 14.44
N PRO A 97 -10.46 -2.10 15.21
CA PRO A 97 -10.03 -1.07 16.18
C PRO A 97 -9.05 -1.55 17.26
N SER A 98 -8.27 -0.61 17.80
CA SER A 98 -7.12 -0.74 18.72
C SER A 98 -7.35 -1.48 20.06
N LYS A 99 -8.59 -1.95 20.33
CA LYS A 99 -9.01 -2.52 21.62
C LYS A 99 -9.14 -4.04 21.65
N PHE A 100 -8.83 -4.75 20.58
CA PHE A 100 -8.92 -6.20 20.63
C PHE A 100 -7.77 -6.80 21.42
N SER A 101 -8.11 -7.56 22.47
CA SER A 101 -7.15 -8.46 23.11
C SER A 101 -6.50 -9.35 22.04
N SER A 102 -5.25 -9.76 22.29
CA SER A 102 -4.51 -10.69 21.40
C SER A 102 -5.34 -11.92 21.01
N LEU A 103 -6.19 -12.39 21.93
CA LEU A 103 -7.12 -13.50 21.73
C LEU A 103 -8.21 -13.18 20.68
N THR A 104 -8.80 -11.99 20.70
CA THR A 104 -9.83 -11.60 19.73
C THR A 104 -9.22 -11.35 18.34
N VAL A 105 -8.04 -10.74 18.27
CA VAL A 105 -7.29 -10.60 17.01
C VAL A 105 -6.95 -11.97 16.42
N SER A 106 -6.57 -12.94 17.26
CA SER A 106 -6.31 -14.31 16.83
C SER A 106 -7.54 -14.97 16.21
N LYS A 107 -8.73 -14.84 16.82
CA LYS A 107 -9.99 -15.36 16.26
C LYS A 107 -10.33 -14.72 14.92
N ILE A 108 -10.14 -13.41 14.79
CA ILE A 108 -10.37 -12.66 13.53
C ILE A 108 -9.40 -13.17 12.45
N ARG A 109 -8.12 -13.33 12.78
CA ARG A 109 -7.12 -13.87 11.83
C ARG A 109 -7.47 -15.28 11.38
N THR A 110 -7.84 -16.17 12.30
CA THR A 110 -8.23 -17.56 11.99
C THR A 110 -9.44 -17.61 11.06
N ARG A 111 -10.47 -16.79 11.32
CA ARG A 111 -11.61 -16.68 10.41
C ARG A 111 -11.20 -16.14 9.04
N GLY A 112 -10.37 -15.10 9.03
CA GLY A 112 -9.89 -14.47 7.81
C GLY A 112 -9.08 -15.42 6.92
N ILE A 113 -8.15 -16.19 7.50
CA ILE A 113 -7.34 -17.14 6.71
C ILE A 113 -8.18 -18.30 6.17
N TYR A 114 -9.19 -18.76 6.92
CA TYR A 114 -10.11 -19.79 6.43
C TYR A 114 -10.91 -19.28 5.23
N GLN A 115 -11.44 -18.06 5.32
CA GLN A 115 -12.14 -17.42 4.20
C GLN A 115 -11.22 -17.19 3.00
N ALA A 116 -10.00 -16.71 3.22
CA ALA A 116 -9.00 -16.52 2.16
C ALA A 116 -8.69 -17.84 1.44
N THR A 117 -8.49 -18.92 2.20
CA THR A 117 -8.25 -20.26 1.65
C THR A 117 -9.47 -20.77 0.86
N LYS A 118 -10.70 -20.54 1.36
CA LYS A 118 -11.93 -20.88 0.64
C LYS A 118 -12.13 -20.07 -0.64
N ILE A 119 -11.70 -18.80 -0.66
CA ILE A 119 -11.72 -17.97 -1.86
C ILE A 119 -10.70 -18.49 -2.86
N ALA A 120 -9.50 -18.87 -2.40
CA ALA A 120 -8.42 -19.40 -3.24
C ALA A 120 -8.84 -20.65 -4.01
N THR A 121 -9.74 -21.51 -3.49
CA THR A 121 -10.22 -22.69 -4.22
C THR A 121 -11.02 -22.35 -5.49
N ARG A 122 -11.38 -21.08 -5.70
CA ARG A 122 -12.02 -20.59 -6.93
C ARG A 122 -11.00 -20.25 -8.03
N PHE A 123 -9.70 -20.33 -7.74
CA PHE A 123 -8.61 -19.92 -8.60
C PHE A 123 -7.59 -21.07 -8.72
N SER A 124 -7.41 -21.59 -9.94
CA SER A 124 -6.76 -22.89 -10.18
C SER A 124 -5.23 -22.89 -9.98
N LYS A 125 -4.59 -21.73 -10.06
CA LYS A 125 -3.15 -21.48 -9.93
C LYS A 125 -2.78 -20.92 -8.56
N ILE A 126 -3.75 -20.63 -7.69
CA ILE A 126 -3.49 -20.12 -6.34
C ILE A 126 -3.19 -21.26 -5.39
N THR A 127 -1.92 -21.36 -5.02
CA THR A 127 -1.45 -22.30 -4.00
C THR A 127 -1.88 -21.86 -2.62
N THR A 128 -1.90 -22.79 -1.67
CA THR A 128 -2.08 -22.48 -0.23
C THR A 128 -1.07 -21.45 0.27
N HIS A 129 0.14 -21.43 -0.29
CA HIS A 129 1.15 -20.43 0.03
C HIS A 129 0.75 -19.03 -0.44
N LEU A 130 0.33 -18.89 -1.70
CA LEU A 130 -0.20 -17.64 -2.25
C LEU A 130 -1.46 -17.15 -1.51
N ALA A 131 -2.33 -18.07 -1.10
CA ALA A 131 -3.50 -17.74 -0.31
C ALA A 131 -3.12 -17.08 1.03
N ARG A 132 -2.10 -17.62 1.71
CA ARG A 132 -1.55 -17.06 2.97
C ARG A 132 -0.89 -15.69 2.77
N ILE A 133 -0.12 -15.52 1.69
CA ILE A 133 0.48 -14.22 1.33
C ILE A 133 -0.63 -13.19 1.10
N GLY A 134 -1.60 -13.50 0.24
CA GLY A 134 -2.72 -12.61 -0.03
C GLY A 134 -3.51 -12.27 1.23
N PHE A 135 -3.76 -13.24 2.12
CA PHE A 135 -4.42 -12.95 3.39
C PHE A 135 -3.62 -11.99 4.27
N ARG A 136 -2.31 -12.24 4.45
CA ARG A 136 -1.45 -11.37 5.24
C ARG A 136 -1.47 -9.93 4.71
N ASP A 137 -1.32 -9.78 3.40
CA ASP A 137 -1.25 -8.47 2.75
C ASP A 137 -2.61 -7.76 2.82
N CYS A 138 -3.72 -8.49 2.60
CA CYS A 138 -5.08 -7.98 2.79
C CYS A 138 -5.36 -7.58 4.25
N PHE A 139 -4.92 -8.37 5.22
CA PHE A 139 -5.10 -8.07 6.64
C PHE A 139 -4.34 -6.81 7.04
N ASN A 140 -3.09 -6.66 6.57
CA ASN A 140 -2.29 -5.45 6.81
C ASN A 140 -2.94 -4.23 6.16
N TYR A 141 -3.43 -4.38 4.92
CA TYR A 141 -4.16 -3.34 4.22
C TYR A 141 -5.40 -2.88 5.00
N MET A 142 -6.24 -3.81 5.43
CA MET A 142 -7.48 -3.51 6.17
C MET A 142 -7.18 -2.91 7.55
N SER A 143 -6.11 -3.36 8.20
CA SER A 143 -5.62 -2.77 9.46
C SER A 143 -5.24 -1.31 9.26
N ILE A 144 -4.45 -1.01 8.22
CA ILE A 144 -4.04 0.35 7.92
C ILE A 144 -5.24 1.23 7.56
N GLU A 145 -6.19 0.70 6.77
CA GLU A 145 -7.41 1.42 6.41
C GLU A 145 -8.25 1.75 7.65
N ALA A 146 -8.42 0.78 8.56
CA ALA A 146 -9.17 0.94 9.80
C ALA A 146 -8.51 1.92 10.78
N THR A 147 -7.18 1.87 10.90
CA THR A 147 -6.44 2.72 11.85
C THR A 147 -6.26 4.15 11.33
N TRP A 148 -5.97 4.32 10.03
CA TRP A 148 -5.44 5.59 9.50
C TRP A 148 -6.34 6.29 8.49
N CYS A 149 -7.31 5.61 7.86
CA CYS A 149 -7.98 6.14 6.67
C CYS A 149 -9.46 6.45 6.85
N ASN A 150 -10.17 5.76 7.75
CA ASN A 150 -11.61 5.91 7.94
C ASN A 150 -11.95 7.01 8.95
N GLY A 151 -12.43 8.15 8.45
CA GLY A 151 -12.88 9.30 9.27
C GLY A 151 -11.75 10.21 9.78
N SER A 152 -10.51 9.97 9.36
CA SER A 152 -9.33 10.72 9.81
C SER A 152 -9.29 12.14 9.26
N ASP A 153 -9.91 12.38 8.11
CA ASP A 153 -10.11 13.71 7.52
C ASP A 153 -10.89 14.64 8.44
N GLY A 154 -11.98 14.15 9.03
CA GLY A 154 -12.75 14.89 10.04
C GLY A 154 -11.93 15.18 11.31
N VAL A 155 -11.17 14.18 11.80
CA VAL A 155 -10.30 14.36 12.97
C VAL A 155 -9.22 15.40 12.70
N TYR A 156 -8.51 15.30 11.57
CA TYR A 156 -7.42 16.22 11.22
C TYR A 156 -7.93 17.62 10.95
N PHE A 157 -9.12 17.78 10.36
CA PHE A 157 -9.75 19.10 10.22
C PHE A 157 -10.08 19.73 11.59
N GLU A 158 -10.66 18.97 12.51
CA GLU A 158 -10.98 19.46 13.86
C GLU A 158 -9.71 19.78 14.69
N ILE A 159 -8.65 18.99 14.52
CA ILE A 159 -7.34 19.29 15.13
C ILE A 159 -6.73 20.54 14.48
N TRP A 160 -6.77 20.64 13.15
CA TRP A 160 -6.23 21.78 12.40
C TRP A 160 -6.84 23.10 12.89
N LYS A 161 -8.17 23.19 13.02
CA LYS A 161 -8.82 24.40 13.58
C LYS A 161 -8.24 24.80 14.94
N ARG A 162 -8.02 23.85 15.84
CA ARG A 162 -7.47 24.13 17.17
C ARG A 162 -6.00 24.51 17.14
N VAL A 163 -5.21 23.85 16.30
CA VAL A 163 -3.78 24.16 16.15
C VAL A 163 -3.58 25.53 15.51
N THR A 164 -4.34 25.87 14.47
CA THR A 164 -4.15 27.12 13.71
C THR A 164 -4.89 28.31 14.30
N GLN A 165 -6.15 28.15 14.71
CA GLN A 165 -6.98 29.26 15.20
C GLN A 165 -6.80 29.48 16.70
N GLN A 166 -6.57 28.41 17.48
CA GLN A 166 -6.44 28.48 18.94
C GLN A 166 -4.99 28.32 19.44
N LYS A 167 -4.01 28.19 18.53
CA LYS A 167 -2.57 28.03 18.83
C LYS A 167 -2.27 26.89 19.82
N LYS A 168 -3.03 25.81 19.76
CA LYS A 168 -2.83 24.63 20.63
C LYS A 168 -1.75 23.71 20.07
N SER A 169 -1.09 22.97 20.96
CA SER A 169 -0.29 21.82 20.56
C SER A 169 -1.18 20.74 19.91
N PHE A 170 -0.61 19.91 19.03
CA PHE A 170 -1.33 18.78 18.45
C PHE A 170 -1.95 17.89 19.53
N ARG A 171 -1.17 17.58 20.58
CA ARG A 171 -1.60 16.71 21.68
C ARG A 171 -2.80 17.29 22.46
N ASP A 172 -2.81 18.59 22.71
CA ASP A 172 -3.91 19.23 23.42
C ASP A 172 -5.16 19.35 22.54
N ALA A 173 -4.97 19.67 21.25
CA ALA A 173 -6.04 19.64 20.27
C ALA A 173 -6.68 18.24 20.16
N LEU A 174 -5.86 17.19 20.08
CA LEU A 174 -6.30 15.79 20.04
C LEU A 174 -7.12 15.41 21.28
N LYS A 175 -6.65 15.78 22.48
CA LYS A 175 -7.39 15.56 23.74
C LYS A 175 -8.76 16.25 23.73
N GLU A 176 -8.84 17.46 23.20
CA GLU A 176 -10.10 18.20 23.13
C GLU A 176 -11.06 17.62 22.10
N VAL A 177 -10.58 17.30 20.90
CA VAL A 177 -11.38 16.63 19.85
C VAL A 177 -11.94 15.30 20.36
N CYS A 178 -11.11 14.55 21.10
CA CYS A 178 -11.53 13.33 21.78
C CYS A 178 -12.61 13.60 22.85
N LYS A 179 -12.43 14.59 23.72
CA LYS A 179 -13.42 14.96 24.75
C LYS A 179 -14.76 15.42 24.15
N LEU A 180 -14.73 16.19 23.06
CA LEU A 180 -15.92 16.74 22.41
C LEU A 180 -16.66 15.73 21.53
N ASN A 181 -16.14 14.51 21.42
CA ASN A 181 -16.70 13.45 20.59
C ASN A 181 -17.02 13.86 19.14
N LYS A 182 -16.18 14.71 18.56
CA LYS A 182 -16.39 15.21 17.19
C LYS A 182 -16.24 14.11 16.12
N CYS A 183 -15.52 13.02 16.43
CA CYS A 183 -15.33 11.88 15.53
C CYS A 183 -15.52 10.57 16.29
N SER A 184 -16.77 10.09 16.35
CA SER A 184 -17.15 8.90 17.11
C SER A 184 -16.46 7.62 16.64
N SER A 185 -16.27 7.46 15.33
CA SER A 185 -15.63 6.28 14.72
C SER A 185 -14.16 6.09 15.10
N LEU A 186 -13.47 7.16 15.47
CA LEU A 186 -12.03 7.14 15.81
C LEU A 186 -11.77 7.38 17.30
N GLN A 187 -12.81 7.38 18.14
CA GLN A 187 -12.67 7.64 19.58
C GLN A 187 -11.66 6.76 20.27
N ASP A 188 -11.76 5.45 20.05
CA ASP A 188 -10.87 4.49 20.69
C ASP A 188 -9.42 4.63 20.20
N ASN A 189 -9.22 5.00 18.93
CA ASN A 189 -7.90 5.28 18.37
C ASN A 189 -7.30 6.56 18.98
N MET A 190 -8.10 7.63 19.12
CA MET A 190 -7.67 8.88 19.75
C MET A 190 -7.31 8.67 21.22
N LYS A 191 -8.14 7.94 22.00
CA LYS A 191 -7.85 7.61 23.40
C LYS A 191 -6.54 6.83 23.54
N TYR A 192 -6.37 5.78 22.73
CA TYR A 192 -5.15 4.99 22.73
C TYR A 192 -3.90 5.84 22.44
N ALA A 193 -3.97 6.71 21.42
CA ALA A 193 -2.86 7.62 21.07
C ALA A 193 -2.56 8.64 22.17
N ILE A 194 -3.57 9.12 22.90
CA ILE A 194 -3.39 10.05 24.03
C ILE A 194 -2.68 9.36 25.22
N GLU A 195 -3.04 8.10 25.49
CA GLU A 195 -2.53 7.30 26.60
C GLU A 195 -1.12 6.74 26.34
N ASN A 196 -0.79 6.41 25.09
CA ASN A 196 0.46 5.77 24.71
C ASN A 196 1.37 6.75 23.96
N ASP A 197 1.35 6.69 22.62
CA ASP A 197 2.13 7.55 21.74
C ASP A 197 1.27 8.08 20.59
N CYS A 198 1.27 9.40 20.40
CA CYS A 198 0.55 10.07 19.33
C CYS A 198 1.43 10.47 18.14
N SER A 199 2.73 10.17 18.17
CA SER A 199 3.73 10.59 17.16
C SER A 199 3.33 10.22 15.72
N VAL A 200 2.80 9.01 15.53
CA VAL A 200 2.39 8.53 14.21
C VAL A 200 1.17 9.29 13.70
N MET A 201 0.21 9.58 14.57
CA MET A 201 -0.98 10.38 14.23
C MET A 201 -0.63 11.84 13.97
N GLU A 202 0.32 12.40 14.72
CA GLU A 202 0.85 13.74 14.51
C GLU A 202 1.60 13.86 13.18
N THR A 203 2.42 12.87 12.84
CA THR A 203 3.13 12.81 11.55
C THR A 203 2.14 12.77 10.38
N ALA A 204 1.09 11.95 10.48
CA ALA A 204 0.05 11.88 9.47
C ALA A 204 -0.74 13.20 9.36
N PHE A 205 -1.08 13.82 10.49
CA PHE A 205 -1.70 15.14 10.54
C PHE A 205 -0.85 16.20 9.84
N LEU A 206 0.45 16.29 10.14
CA LEU A 206 1.36 17.26 9.55
C LEU A 206 1.49 17.07 8.04
N ARG A 207 1.54 15.82 7.56
CA ARG A 207 1.52 15.52 6.12
C ARG A 207 0.19 15.93 5.46
N CYS A 208 -0.94 15.71 6.12
CA CYS A 208 -2.27 16.08 5.61
C CYS A 208 -2.54 17.59 5.60
N THR A 209 -1.82 18.35 6.41
CA THR A 209 -2.06 19.79 6.59
C THR A 209 -0.91 20.60 6.01
N VAL A 210 0.22 20.66 6.71
CA VAL A 210 1.43 21.39 6.29
C VAL A 210 1.93 20.86 4.95
N GLY A 211 2.04 19.54 4.79
CA GLY A 211 2.47 18.91 3.53
C GLY A 211 1.53 19.15 2.35
N ALA A 212 0.25 19.46 2.63
CA ALA A 212 -0.75 19.79 1.63
C ALA A 212 -0.95 21.31 1.44
N GLY A 213 -0.12 22.15 2.09
CA GLY A 213 -0.20 23.60 2.00
C GLY A 213 -1.41 24.22 2.71
N VAL A 214 -2.00 23.53 3.69
CA VAL A 214 -3.18 24.02 4.43
C VAL A 214 -2.74 24.98 5.53
N THR A 215 -2.59 26.25 5.19
CA THR A 215 -2.19 27.32 6.11
C THR A 215 -3.40 27.93 6.84
N LYS A 216 -3.16 28.78 7.84
CA LYS A 216 -4.22 29.41 8.65
C LYS A 216 -5.11 30.38 7.85
N GLU A 217 -4.63 30.86 6.69
CA GLU A 217 -5.32 31.79 5.81
C GLU A 217 -6.34 31.10 4.90
N VAL A 218 -6.27 29.76 4.81
CA VAL A 218 -7.21 28.96 4.02
C VAL A 218 -8.58 28.94 4.73
N SER A 219 -9.66 29.15 3.97
CA SER A 219 -11.02 29.03 4.50
C SER A 219 -11.30 27.63 5.03
N GLU A 220 -12.22 27.49 5.99
CA GLU A 220 -12.54 26.19 6.57
C GLU A 220 -13.01 25.18 5.51
N ASP A 221 -13.87 25.59 4.59
CA ASP A 221 -14.36 24.73 3.50
C ASP A 221 -13.21 24.23 2.62
N LYS A 222 -12.27 25.12 2.27
CA LYS A 222 -11.13 24.75 1.42
C LYS A 222 -10.12 23.89 2.17
N ALA A 223 -9.90 24.17 3.46
CA ALA A 223 -9.05 23.36 4.31
C ALA A 223 -9.61 21.94 4.47
N GLN A 224 -10.93 21.81 4.65
CA GLN A 224 -11.59 20.51 4.73
C GLN A 224 -11.41 19.70 3.42
N GLU A 225 -11.59 20.33 2.27
CA GLU A 225 -11.38 19.69 0.96
C GLU A 225 -9.93 19.21 0.79
N LEU A 226 -8.95 20.10 1.06
CA LEU A 226 -7.53 19.79 0.93
C LEU A 226 -7.09 18.68 1.88
N ILE A 227 -7.55 18.72 3.14
CA ILE A 227 -7.26 17.67 4.12
C ILE A 227 -7.88 16.34 3.68
N ALA A 228 -9.12 16.33 3.20
CA ALA A 228 -9.77 15.11 2.72
C ALA A 228 -9.03 14.52 1.51
N GLU A 229 -8.58 15.35 0.58
CA GLU A 229 -7.76 14.93 -0.56
C GLU A 229 -6.39 14.41 -0.10
N ALA A 230 -5.73 15.10 0.82
CA ALA A 230 -4.43 14.71 1.35
C ALA A 230 -4.50 13.41 2.15
N VAL A 231 -5.54 13.21 2.96
CA VAL A 231 -5.84 11.93 3.62
C VAL A 231 -6.04 10.86 2.56
N LYS A 232 -6.82 11.12 1.50
CA LYS A 232 -7.02 10.19 0.38
C LYS A 232 -5.71 9.85 -0.34
N LYS A 233 -4.78 10.80 -0.48
CA LYS A 233 -3.44 10.58 -1.05
C LYS A 233 -2.51 9.84 -0.08
N LEU A 234 -2.62 10.06 1.23
CA LEU A 234 -1.96 9.25 2.26
C LEU A 234 -2.47 7.81 2.28
N ARG A 235 -3.66 7.54 1.73
CA ARG A 235 -4.13 6.19 1.41
C ARG A 235 -3.35 5.52 0.27
N ILE A 236 -2.20 6.04 -0.18
CA ILE A 236 -1.24 5.24 -0.95
C ILE A 236 -0.86 4.06 -0.04
N LYS A 237 -1.57 2.96 -0.28
CA LYS A 237 -1.45 1.73 0.48
C LYS A 237 -0.02 1.22 0.32
N PRO A 238 0.55 0.59 1.36
CA PRO A 238 1.81 -0.10 1.18
C PRO A 238 1.64 -1.04 -0.01
N LYS A 239 2.48 -0.89 -1.02
CA LYS A 239 2.45 -1.77 -2.16
C LYS A 239 3.09 -3.08 -1.71
N PHE A 240 2.28 -4.14 -1.61
CA PHE A 240 2.73 -5.46 -1.20
C PHE A 240 3.01 -6.32 -2.44
N TYR A 241 2.74 -7.62 -2.34
CA TYR A 241 3.00 -8.57 -3.42
C TYR A 241 2.23 -8.22 -4.70
N ASP A 242 0.97 -7.79 -4.60
CA ASP A 242 0.16 -7.37 -5.75
C ASP A 242 0.77 -6.16 -6.48
N GLY A 243 1.34 -5.21 -5.72
CA GLY A 243 1.97 -4.03 -6.28
C GLY A 243 3.17 -4.36 -7.15
N TYR A 244 4.01 -5.33 -6.74
CA TYR A 244 5.13 -5.76 -7.56
C TYR A 244 4.67 -6.45 -8.83
N ILE A 245 3.63 -7.30 -8.74
CA ILE A 245 3.05 -7.98 -9.90
C ILE A 245 2.47 -6.97 -10.89
N ARG A 246 1.76 -5.93 -10.41
CA ARG A 246 1.20 -4.90 -11.30
C ARG A 246 2.25 -3.97 -11.87
N LYS A 247 3.35 -3.77 -11.13
CA LYS A 247 4.50 -3.05 -11.65
C LYS A 247 5.08 -3.86 -12.79
N LYS A 248 5.37 -5.14 -12.58
CA LYS A 248 5.91 -6.07 -13.59
C LYS A 248 5.00 -6.29 -14.79
#